data_AF-A0A8C4SUY5-F1
#
_entry.id   AF-A0A8C4SUY5-F1
#
_cell.length_a   1.000
_cell.length_b   1.000
_cell.length_c   1.000
_cell.angle_alpha   90.00
_cell.angle_beta   90.00
_cell.angle_gamma   90.00
#
_symmetry.space_group_name_H-M   'P 1'
#
loop_
_entity.id
_entity.type
_entity.pdbx_description
1 polymer ?
#
loop_
_entity_poly.entity_id
_entity_poly.type
_entity_poly.pdbx_seq_one_letter_code
_entity_poly.pdbx_strand_id
1 'polypeptide(L)' 'MAGRRVTLKAIDWMAFAERVPPNQKAMFNALKTRSDSIAARLASLPEKPAVIDWNYYRTAVAKAGLVDEFEKKVK' A
#
# COMPACT_ATOMS: atom_id res chain seq x y z
N MET A 1 -0.79 -15.95 -0.89
CA MET A 1 -1.27 -15.14 -2.05
C MET A 1 -0.47 -13.85 -2.10
N ALA A 2 0.69 -13.87 -2.75
CA ALA A 2 1.56 -12.71 -2.90
C ALA A 2 0.89 -11.66 -3.78
N GLY A 3 0.85 -10.41 -3.29
CA GLY A 3 0.76 -9.18 -4.07
C GLY A 3 -0.12 -9.21 -5.31
N ARG A 4 -1.44 -9.33 -5.14
CA ARG A 4 -2.33 -8.82 -6.20
C ARG A 4 -2.31 -7.31 -6.09
N ARG A 5 -1.29 -6.65 -6.67
CA ARG A 5 -1.40 -5.22 -6.98
C ARG A 5 -2.69 -5.09 -7.78
N VAL A 6 -3.73 -4.54 -7.14
CA VAL A 6 -5.01 -4.33 -7.80
C VAL A 6 -4.71 -3.31 -8.88
N THR A 7 -4.57 -3.77 -10.12
CA THR A 7 -4.50 -2.89 -11.29
C THR A 7 -5.86 -2.23 -11.40
N LEU A 8 -6.01 -1.06 -10.80
CA LEU A 8 -7.14 -0.19 -11.03
C LEU A 8 -7.08 0.28 -12.48
N LYS A 9 -8.22 0.24 -13.18
CA LYS A 9 -8.34 0.79 -14.53
C LYS A 9 -7.85 2.25 -14.52
N ALA A 10 -7.03 2.62 -15.52
CA ALA A 10 -6.62 4.01 -15.68
C ALA A 10 -7.87 4.89 -15.82
N ILE A 11 -8.00 5.89 -14.93
CA ILE A 11 -9.09 6.84 -14.97
C ILE A 11 -8.69 7.94 -15.95
N ASP A 12 -9.49 8.15 -16.99
CA ASP A 12 -9.37 9.34 -17.84
C ASP A 12 -9.95 10.55 -17.09
N TRP A 13 -9.06 11.29 -16.41
CA TRP A 13 -9.42 12.47 -15.63
C TRP A 13 -9.95 13.62 -16.49
N MET A 14 -9.59 13.69 -17.78
CA MET A 14 -10.08 14.74 -18.68
C MET A 14 -11.53 14.43 -19.07
N ALA A 15 -11.80 13.21 -19.54
CA ALA A 15 -13.16 12.79 -19.88
C ALA A 15 -14.10 12.76 -18.66
N PHE A 16 -13.57 12.54 -17.45
CA PHE A 16 -14.36 12.66 -16.22
C PHE A 16 -14.69 14.12 -15.92
N ALA A 17 -13.72 15.04 -16.03
CA ALA A 17 -13.91 16.45 -15.76
C ALA A 17 -14.97 17.09 -16.67
N GLU A 18 -15.04 16.68 -17.94
CA GLU A 18 -16.04 17.14 -18.91
C GLU A 18 -17.48 16.80 -18.51
N ARG A 19 -17.68 15.70 -17.76
CA ARG A 19 -19.01 15.25 -17.30
C ARG A 19 -19.40 15.83 -15.95
N VAL A 20 -18.51 16.55 -15.27
CA VAL A 20 -18.77 17.09 -13.92
C VAL A 20 -19.53 18.41 -14.02
N PRO A 21 -20.75 18.48 -13.45
CA PRO A 21 -21.50 19.72 -13.34
C PRO A 21 -20.74 20.80 -12.52
N PRO A 22 -20.93 22.10 -12.82
CA PRO A 22 -20.18 23.18 -12.17
C PRO A 22 -20.35 23.23 -10.65
N ASN A 23 -21.53 22.86 -10.13
CA ASN A 23 -21.81 22.76 -8.69
C ASN A 23 -21.07 21.61 -7.99
N GLN A 24 -20.53 20.63 -8.74
CA GLN A 24 -19.84 19.46 -8.20
C GLN A 24 -18.33 19.48 -8.43
N LYS A 25 -17.78 20.55 -9.04
CA LYS A 25 -16.34 20.69 -9.31
C LYS A 25 -15.48 20.57 -8.05
N ALA A 26 -15.95 21.09 -6.92
CA ALA A 26 -15.24 20.96 -5.64
C ALA A 26 -15.12 19.50 -5.19
N MET A 27 -16.19 18.71 -5.35
CA MET A 27 -16.18 17.28 -5.01
C MET A 27 -15.28 16.48 -5.97
N PHE A 28 -15.29 16.82 -7.25
CA PHE A 28 -14.38 16.23 -8.23
C PHE A 28 -12.91 16.47 -7.89
N ASN A 29 -12.55 17.71 -7.57
CA ASN A 29 -11.18 18.04 -7.18
C ASN A 29 -10.77 17.29 -5.91
N ALA A 30 -11.66 17.18 -4.92
CA ALA A 30 -11.40 16.39 -3.72
C ALA A 30 -11.18 14.90 -4.01
N LEU A 31 -11.97 14.31 -4.93
CA LEU A 31 -11.80 12.93 -5.36
C LEU A 31 -10.46 12.71 -6.06
N LYS A 32 -10.12 13.60 -7.01
CA LYS A 32 -8.87 13.52 -7.77
C LYS A 32 -7.66 13.57 -6.86
N THR A 33 -7.58 14.56 -5.95
CA THR A 33 -6.47 14.69 -5.00
C THR A 33 -6.33 13.45 -4.11
N ARG A 34 -7.44 12.88 -3.63
CA ARG A 34 -7.41 11.65 -2.84
C ARG A 34 -6.90 10.47 -3.65
N SER A 35 -7.41 10.29 -4.87
CA SER A 35 -7.00 9.22 -5.77
C SER A 35 -5.50 9.30 -6.10
N ASP A 36 -5.01 10.49 -6.45
CA ASP A 36 -3.60 10.71 -6.78
C ASP A 36 -2.71 10.46 -5.56
N SER A 37 -3.15 10.86 -4.36
CA SER A 37 -2.42 10.60 -3.11
C SER A 37 -2.33 9.10 -2.78
N ILE A 38 -3.38 8.33 -3.06
CA ILE A 38 -3.41 6.88 -2.86
C ILE A 38 -2.51 6.20 -3.88
N ALA A 39 -2.58 6.60 -5.14
CA ALA A 39 -1.73 6.07 -6.21
C ALA A 39 -0.25 6.31 -5.92
N ALA A 40 0.12 7.51 -5.47
CA ALA A 40 1.48 7.83 -5.08
C ALA A 40 1.97 6.97 -3.90
N ARG A 41 1.15 6.82 -2.85
CA ARG A 41 1.46 5.95 -1.71
C ARG A 41 1.62 4.49 -2.12
N LEU A 42 0.74 3.99 -2.97
CA LEU A 42 0.82 2.62 -3.49
C LEU A 42 2.09 2.40 -4.31
N ALA A 43 2.48 3.38 -5.13
CA ALA A 43 3.70 3.32 -5.93
C ALA A 43 4.97 3.36 -5.06
N SER A 44 4.96 4.09 -3.94
CA SER A 44 6.09 4.14 -3.01
C SER A 44 6.30 2.86 -2.19
N LEU A 45 5.26 2.02 -2.07
CA LEU A 45 5.33 0.80 -1.27
C LEU A 45 5.91 -0.36 -2.11
N PRO A 46 6.92 -1.09 -1.59
CA PRO A 46 7.44 -2.28 -2.24
C PRO A 46 6.37 -3.39 -2.26
N GLU A 47 6.40 -4.24 -3.29
CA GLU A 47 5.39 -5.31 -3.47
C GLU A 47 5.41 -6.38 -2.38
N LYS A 48 6.57 -6.56 -1.76
CA LYS A 48 6.78 -7.51 -0.67
C LYS A 48 7.29 -6.76 0.55
N PRO A 49 6.83 -7.11 1.76
CA PRO A 49 7.46 -6.63 2.97
C PRO A 49 8.93 -7.06 2.99
N ALA A 50 9.77 -6.30 3.72
CA ALA A 50 11.17 -6.66 3.91
C ALA A 50 11.27 -8.07 4.50
N VAL A 51 12.19 -8.88 3.97
CA VAL A 51 12.44 -10.22 4.50
C VAL A 51 13.09 -10.06 5.88
N ILE A 52 12.49 -10.67 6.89
CA ILE A 52 13.01 -10.67 8.26
C ILE A 52 14.16 -11.68 8.33
N ASP A 53 15.34 -11.22 8.76
CA ASP A 53 16.47 -12.11 9.06
C ASP A 53 16.32 -12.70 10.45
N TRP A 54 15.59 -13.81 10.54
CA TRP A 54 15.36 -14.53 11.79
C TRP A 54 16.65 -15.07 12.41
N ASN A 55 17.67 -15.41 11.61
CA ASN A 55 18.94 -15.93 12.13
C ASN A 55 19.72 -14.84 12.87
N TYR A 56 19.79 -13.64 12.30
CA TYR A 56 20.34 -12.48 12.98
C TYR A 56 19.65 -12.23 14.32
N TYR A 57 18.31 -12.19 14.33
CA TYR A 57 17.57 -11.94 15.57
C TYR A 57 17.69 -13.06 16.60
N ARG A 58 17.77 -14.34 16.19
CA ARG A 58 18.01 -15.45 17.14
C ARG A 58 19.34 -15.29 17.88
N THR A 59 20.36 -14.71 17.25
CA THR A 59 21.66 -14.47 17.88
C THR A 59 21.70 -13.20 18.73
N ALA A 60 20.98 -12.16 18.34
CA ALA A 60 20.99 -10.87 19.02
C ALA A 60 20.01 -10.77 20.20
N VAL A 61 18.93 -11.55 20.19
CA VAL A 61 17.88 -11.50 21.22
C VAL A 61 18.22 -12.45 22.37
N ALA A 62 18.52 -11.88 23.53
CA ALA A 62 18.87 -12.63 24.75
C ALA A 62 17.71 -13.49 25.31
N LYS A 63 16.46 -13.17 24.97
CA LYS A 63 15.29 -13.93 25.42
C LYS A 63 15.10 -15.18 24.56
N ALA A 64 15.48 -16.33 25.12
CA ALA A 64 15.28 -17.63 24.49
C ALA A 64 13.81 -17.86 24.09
N GLY A 65 13.58 -18.39 22.89
CA GLY A 65 12.26 -18.77 22.37
C GLY A 65 11.41 -17.63 21.80
N LEU A 66 11.72 -16.36 22.08
CA LEU A 66 10.92 -15.22 21.60
C LEU A 66 10.94 -15.10 20.06
N VAL A 67 12.12 -15.27 19.46
CA VAL A 67 12.29 -15.16 18.00
C VAL A 67 11.58 -16.30 17.29
N ASP A 68 11.62 -17.51 17.85
CA ASP A 68 10.94 -18.68 17.29
C ASP A 68 9.42 -18.57 17.41
N GLU A 69 8.90 -17.97 18.49
CA GLU A 69 7.47 -17.64 18.63
C GLU A 69 7.01 -16.63 17.57
N PHE A 70 7.81 -15.60 17.30
CA PHE A 70 7.47 -14.60 16.27
C PHE A 70 7.58 -15.17 14.86
N GLU A 71 8.62 -15.96 14.57
CA GLU A 71 8.75 -16.61 13.27
C GLU A 71 7.55 -17.51 12.98
N LYS A 72 7.10 -18.31 13.96
CA LYS A 72 5.91 -19.17 13.83
C LYS A 72 4.61 -18.39 13.57
N LYS A 73 4.49 -17.16 14.07
CA LYS A 73 3.28 -16.33 13.90
C LYS A 73 3.28 -15.53 12.59
N VAL A 74 4.46 -15.22 12.06
CA VAL A 74 4.61 -14.38 10.86
C VAL A 74 4.65 -15.23 9.59
N LYS A 75 5.09 -16.47 9.68
CA LYS A 75 5.15 -17.44 8.59
C LYS A 75 3.78 -18.06 8.30
#